data_AF-A0A3S1FNB8-F1
#
_entry.id   AF-A0A3S1FNB8-F1
#
_cell.length_a   1.000
_cell.length_b   1.000
_cell.length_c   1.000
_cell.angle_alpha   90.00
_cell.angle_beta   90.00
_cell.angle_gamma   90.00
#
_symmetry.space_group_name_H-M   'P 1'
#
loop_
_entity.id
_entity.type
_entity.pdbx_description
1 polymer ?
#
loop_
_entity_poly.entity_id
_entity_poly.type
_entity_poly.pdbx_seq_one_letter_code
_entity_poly.pdbx_strand_id
1 'polypeptide(L)'
;MPQVIVSERARRDLQRLQDFLKNKNALAAKKAAEVLIRGIRQLEALPNIGRPVEHLPLEYQELVIEFGSSGYVVLYRHDELTDRVVILTVKHQKEAGYQNP
;
A
#
# COMPACT_ATOMS: atom_id res chain seq x y z
N MET A 1 -6.90 13.07 12.45
CA MET A 1 -6.12 11.86 12.12
C MET A 1 -7.09 11.02 11.33
N PRO A 2 -6.95 10.96 10.01
CA PRO A 2 -7.92 10.29 9.18
C PRO A 2 -8.08 8.84 9.57
N GLN A 3 -9.31 8.35 9.49
CA GLN A 3 -9.58 6.93 9.66
C GLN A 3 -9.01 6.19 8.45
N VAL A 4 -8.06 5.27 8.68
CA VAL A 4 -7.54 4.40 7.63
C VAL A 4 -8.42 3.16 7.50
N ILE A 5 -9.00 2.96 6.32
CA ILE A 5 -9.91 1.86 5.99
C ILE A 5 -9.25 1.00 4.92
N VAL A 6 -9.11 -0.30 5.19
CA VAL A 6 -8.62 -1.27 4.22
C VAL A 6 -9.81 -1.85 3.47
N SER A 7 -9.89 -1.63 2.15
CA SER A 7 -10.95 -2.24 1.35
C SER A 7 -10.85 -3.76 1.31
N GLU A 8 -11.94 -4.44 0.99
CA GLU A 8 -11.96 -5.90 0.81
C GLU A 8 -10.98 -6.39 -0.26
N ARG A 9 -10.75 -5.58 -1.30
CA ARG A 9 -9.75 -5.88 -2.33
C ARG A 9 -8.34 -5.81 -1.74
N ALA A 10 -8.00 -4.72 -1.07
CA ALA A 10 -6.69 -4.56 -0.42
C ALA A 10 -6.43 -5.65 0.64
N ARG A 11 -7.45 -6.09 1.38
CA ARG A 11 -7.33 -7.20 2.33
C ARG A 11 -6.94 -8.50 1.63
N ARG A 12 -7.57 -8.83 0.49
CA ARG A 12 -7.19 -10.00 -0.33
C ARG A 12 -5.80 -9.87 -0.92
N ASP A 13 -5.41 -8.68 -1.34
CA ASP A 13 -4.07 -8.41 -1.85
C ASP A 13 -3.00 -8.69 -0.78
N LEU A 14 -3.18 -8.17 0.44
CA LEU A 14 -2.28 -8.40 1.58
C LEU A 14 -2.16 -9.89 1.91
N GLN A 15 -3.27 -10.62 1.90
CA GLN A 15 -3.27 -12.07 2.13
C GLN A 15 -2.45 -12.80 1.05
N ARG A 16 -2.71 -12.51 -0.22
CA ARG A 16 -2.00 -13.10 -1.36
C ARG A 16 -0.49 -12.83 -1.31
N LEU A 17 -0.08 -11.61 -0.99
CA LEU A 17 1.33 -11.23 -0.85
C LEU A 17 2.00 -11.98 0.31
N GLN A 18 1.29 -12.11 1.44
CA GLN A 18 1.78 -12.86 2.58
C GLN A 18 1.96 -14.34 2.25
N ASP A 19 0.98 -14.98 1.60
CA ASP A 19 1.03 -16.40 1.23
C ASP A 19 2.15 -16.68 0.23
N PHE A 20 2.31 -15.81 -0.77
CA PHE A 20 3.40 -15.89 -1.74
C PHE A 20 4.77 -15.87 -1.07
N LEU A 21 4.98 -14.98 -0.09
CA LEU A 21 6.25 -14.89 0.63
C LEU A 21 6.42 -16.04 1.63
N LYS A 22 5.37 -16.47 2.34
CA LYS A 22 5.45 -17.59 3.29
C LYS A 22 5.91 -18.87 2.62
N ASN A 23 5.45 -19.13 1.39
CA ASN A 23 5.86 -20.29 0.60
C ASN A 23 7.36 -20.28 0.23
N LYS A 24 8.04 -19.13 0.33
CA LYS A 24 9.46 -18.99 0.02
C LYS A 24 10.32 -18.82 1.27
N ASN A 25 9.88 -17.96 2.19
CA ASN A 25 10.58 -17.60 3.42
C ASN A 25 9.61 -16.95 4.42
N ALA A 26 9.27 -17.68 5.48
CA ALA A 26 8.35 -17.21 6.52
C ALA A 26 8.84 -15.94 7.26
N LEU A 27 10.16 -15.81 7.48
CA LEU A 27 10.73 -14.62 8.11
C LEU A 27 10.61 -13.39 7.20
N ALA A 28 10.81 -13.56 5.89
CA ALA A 28 10.60 -12.48 4.92
C ALA A 28 9.12 -12.06 4.87
N ALA A 29 8.19 -13.00 4.93
CA ALA A 29 6.76 -12.71 4.98
C ALA A 29 6.38 -11.88 6.23
N LYS A 30 6.95 -12.23 7.40
CA LYS A 30 6.75 -11.45 8.63
C LYS A 30 7.28 -10.03 8.50
N LYS A 31 8.52 -9.87 8.01
CA LYS A 31 9.14 -8.54 7.80
C LYS A 31 8.35 -7.71 6.80
N ALA A 32 7.86 -8.29 5.71
CA ALA A 32 7.03 -7.61 4.73
C ALA A 32 5.73 -7.07 5.35
N ALA A 33 5.04 -7.89 6.15
CA ALA A 33 3.83 -7.48 6.83
C ALA A 33 4.09 -6.31 7.80
N GLU A 34 5.17 -6.36 8.57
CA GLU A 34 5.56 -5.26 9.48
C GLU A 34 5.84 -3.95 8.73
N VAL A 35 6.55 -4.01 7.60
CA VAL A 35 6.86 -2.83 6.78
C VAL A 35 5.58 -2.25 6.17
N LEU A 36 4.68 -3.09 5.62
CA LEU A 36 3.39 -2.66 5.08
C LEU A 36 2.52 -2.00 6.16
N ILE A 37 2.41 -2.59 7.34
CA ILE A 37 1.65 -2.02 8.47
C ILE A 37 2.22 -0.66 8.87
N ARG A 38 3.54 -0.52 8.96
CA ARG A 38 4.18 0.77 9.29
C ARG A 38 3.88 1.83 8.23
N GLY A 39 4.04 1.52 6.95
CA GLY A 39 3.75 2.48 5.87
C GLY A 39 2.27 2.87 5.81
N ILE A 40 1.36 1.91 6.00
CA ILE A 40 -0.08 2.18 6.06
C ILE A 40 -0.44 3.09 7.25
N ARG A 41 0.16 2.86 8.43
CA ARG A 41 -0.07 3.70 9.61
C ARG A 41 0.44 5.13 9.45
N GLN A 42 1.45 5.37 8.63
CA GLN A 42 1.90 6.74 8.35
C GLN A 42 0.79 7.60 7.73
N LEU A 43 -0.17 6.99 7.04
CA LEU A 43 -1.31 7.72 6.45
C LEU A 43 -2.25 8.32 7.51
N GLU A 44 -2.23 7.84 8.75
CA GLU A 44 -3.00 8.43 9.86
C GLU A 44 -2.43 9.79 10.30
N ALA A 45 -1.14 10.02 10.06
CA ALA A 45 -0.45 11.26 10.41
C ALA A 45 -0.23 12.16 9.19
N LEU A 46 0.03 11.55 8.03
CA LEU A 46 0.40 12.23 6.81
C LEU A 46 -0.38 11.61 5.63
N PRO A 47 -1.68 11.93 5.45
CA PRO A 47 -2.51 11.30 4.41
C PRO A 47 -2.12 11.69 2.98
N ASN A 48 -1.36 12.78 2.81
CA ASN A 48 -0.96 13.31 1.50
C ASN A 48 0.52 13.03 1.15
N ILE A 49 1.12 11.97 1.72
CA ILE A 49 2.53 11.58 1.44
C ILE A 49 2.71 10.81 0.15
N GLY A 50 1.63 10.25 -0.37
CA GLY A 50 1.66 9.55 -1.63
C GLY A 50 1.84 10.53 -2.79
N ARG A 51 2.27 10.00 -3.92
CA ARG A 51 2.25 10.75 -5.17
C ARG A 51 0.87 10.66 -5.82
N PRO A 52 0.32 11.73 -6.38
CA PRO A 52 -0.88 11.65 -7.20
C PRO A 52 -0.71 10.64 -8.33
N VAL A 53 -1.77 9.93 -8.67
CA VAL A 53 -1.77 9.00 -9.80
C VAL A 53 -2.14 9.73 -11.07
N GLU A 54 -1.34 9.57 -12.12
CA GLU A 54 -1.61 10.18 -13.42
C GLU A 54 -2.98 9.74 -13.94
N HIS A 55 -3.73 10.68 -14.52
CA HIS A 55 -5.08 10.48 -15.06
C HIS A 55 -6.17 10.09 -14.03
N LEU A 56 -5.89 10.14 -12.73
CA LEU A 56 -6.91 10.05 -11.67
C LEU A 56 -7.08 11.40 -10.95
N PRO A 57 -8.22 11.62 -10.27
CA PRO A 57 -8.38 12.77 -9.38
C PRO A 57 -7.30 12.81 -8.28
N LEU A 58 -6.94 14.01 -7.80
CA LEU A 58 -5.83 14.23 -6.85
C LEU A 58 -5.99 13.51 -5.50
N GLU A 59 -7.23 13.17 -5.14
CA GLU A 59 -7.54 12.34 -3.97
C GLU A 59 -6.94 10.93 -4.07
N TYR A 60 -6.64 10.42 -5.28
CA TYR A 60 -6.03 9.12 -5.51
C TYR A 60 -4.51 9.24 -5.54
N GLN A 61 -3.86 8.55 -4.61
CA GLN A 61 -2.42 8.63 -4.41
C GLN A 61 -1.80 7.23 -4.27
N GLU A 62 -0.54 7.12 -4.68
CA GLU A 62 0.29 5.95 -4.49
C GLU A 62 1.36 6.20 -3.44
N LEU A 63 1.39 5.34 -2.43
CA LEU A 63 2.51 5.27 -1.49
C LEU A 63 3.40 4.10 -1.87
N VAL A 64 4.67 4.40 -2.16
CA VAL A 64 5.71 3.39 -2.35
C VAL A 64 6.29 3.03 -0.98
N ILE A 65 6.30 1.73 -0.66
CA ILE A 65 6.83 1.18 0.58
C ILE A 65 8.00 0.26 0.23
N GLU A 66 9.22 0.67 0.57
CA GLU A 66 10.44 -0.06 0.24
C GLU A 66 10.52 -1.41 0.98
N PHE A 67 10.84 -2.48 0.26
CA PHE A 67 11.10 -3.80 0.82
C PHE A 67 11.87 -4.69 -0.16
N GLY A 68 13.00 -5.26 0.28
CA GLY A 68 13.83 -6.08 -0.60
C GLY A 68 14.33 -5.27 -1.80
N SER A 69 14.23 -5.83 -3.01
CA SER A 69 14.74 -5.19 -4.24
C SER A 69 13.73 -4.37 -5.03
N SER A 70 12.46 -4.30 -4.60
CA SER A 70 11.44 -3.50 -5.31
C SER A 70 10.32 -2.98 -4.41
N GLY A 71 9.99 -3.62 -3.29
CA GLY A 71 8.94 -3.09 -2.40
C GLY A 71 7.51 -3.24 -2.92
N TYR A 72 6.62 -2.47 -2.30
CA TYR A 72 5.18 -2.50 -2.49
C TYR A 72 4.65 -1.12 -2.89
N VAL A 73 3.50 -1.12 -3.55
CA VAL A 73 2.73 0.09 -3.82
C VAL A 73 1.34 -0.06 -3.23
N VAL A 74 0.94 0.95 -2.47
CA VAL A 74 -0.39 1.10 -1.89
C VAL A 74 -1.10 2.19 -2.67
N LEU A 75 -2.14 1.81 -3.41
CA LEU A 75 -3.06 2.80 -3.99
C LEU A 75 -4.14 3.10 -2.95
N TYR A 76 -4.29 4.37 -2.62
CA TYR A 76 -5.29 4.81 -1.66
C TYR A 76 -6.00 6.07 -2.16
N ARG A 77 -7.15 6.35 -1.55
CA ARG A 77 -7.88 7.61 -1.73
C ARG A 77 -7.96 8.33 -0.40
N HIS A 78 -7.59 9.61 -0.37
CA HIS A 78 -7.85 10.49 0.77
C HIS A 78 -9.08 11.35 0.49
N ASP A 79 -10.17 11.09 1.21
CA ASP A 79 -11.39 11.87 1.19
C ASP A 79 -11.31 12.93 2.30
N GLU A 80 -10.98 14.17 1.92
CA GLU A 80 -10.78 15.29 2.85
C GLU A 80 -12.08 15.73 3.53
N LEU A 81 -13.24 15.50 2.90
CA LEU A 81 -14.54 15.88 3.46
C LEU A 81 -14.92 14.99 4.64
N THR A 82 -14.54 13.72 4.59
CA THR A 82 -14.85 12.74 5.64
C THR A 82 -13.66 12.38 6.53
N ASP A 83 -12.48 12.96 6.28
CA ASP A 83 -11.19 12.62 6.91
C ASP A 83 -10.94 11.11 6.89
N ARG A 84 -11.06 10.50 5.70
CA ARG A 84 -10.90 9.05 5.50
C ARG A 84 -9.84 8.73 4.45
N VAL A 85 -8.94 7.83 4.80
CA VAL A 85 -8.00 7.22 3.87
C VAL A 85 -8.48 5.80 3.56
N VAL A 86 -8.89 5.55 2.32
CA VAL A 86 -9.34 4.23 1.88
C VAL A 86 -8.27 3.58 1.03
N ILE A 87 -7.69 2.48 1.52
CA ILE A 87 -6.74 1.68 0.76
C ILE A 87 -7.49 0.80 -0.24
N LEU A 88 -7.25 1.03 -1.52
CA LEU A 88 -7.97 0.42 -2.63
C LEU A 88 -7.33 -0.89 -3.09
N THR A 89 -6.00 -0.93 -3.18
CA THR A 89 -5.24 -2.13 -3.56
C THR A 89 -3.81 -2.02 -3.07
N VAL A 90 -3.20 -3.19 -2.81
CA VAL A 90 -1.78 -3.31 -2.47
C VAL A 90 -1.13 -4.24 -3.48
N LYS A 91 -0.02 -3.83 -4.07
CA LYS A 91 0.70 -4.64 -5.07
C LYS A 91 2.16 -4.70 -4.73
N HIS A 92 2.82 -5.79 -5.10
CA HIS A 92 4.29 -5.77 -5.18
C HIS A 92 4.69 -4.94 -6.41
N GLN A 93 5.78 -4.17 -6.37
CA GLN A 93 6.14 -3.28 -7.50
C GLN A 93 6.29 -4.02 -8.83
N LYS A 94 6.80 -5.26 -8.79
CA LYS A 94 6.90 -6.15 -9.98
C LYS A 94 5.54 -6.53 -10.59
N GLU A 95 4.45 -6.45 -9.84
CA GLU A 95 3.09 -6.71 -10.32
C GLU A 95 2.41 -5.43 -10.83
N ALA A 96 2.88 -4.27 -10.39
CA ALA A 96 2.25 -2.98 -10.66
C ALA A 96 2.76 -2.32 -11.94
N GLY A 97 3.61 -2.99 -12.71
CA GLY A 97 4.12 -2.46 -13.97
C GLY A 97 5.18 -1.36 -13.81
N TYR A 98 5.71 -1.14 -12.59
CA TYR A 98 6.91 -0.31 -12.42
C TYR A 98 8.10 -1.09 -12.95
N GLN A 99 8.39 -0.93 -14.24
CA GLN A 99 9.74 -1.16 -14.71
C GLN A 99 10.61 -0.10 -14.06
N ASN A 100 11.56 -0.54 -13.23
CA ASN A 100 12.63 0.32 -12.75
C ASN A 100 13.26 1.00 -13.98
N PRO A 101 13.51 2.32 -13.96
CA PRO A 101 14.29 2.97 -15.00
C PRO A 101 15.72 2.40 -15.06
#